data_AF-A0A546XF55-F1
#
_entry.id   AF-A0A546XF55-F1
#
_cell.length_a   1.000
_cell.length_b   1.000
_cell.length_c   1.000
_cell.angle_alpha   90.00
_cell.angle_beta   90.00
_cell.angle_gamma   90.00
#
_symmetry.space_group_name_H-M   'P 1'
#
loop_
_entity.id
_entity.type
_entity.pdbx_description
1 polymer ?
#
loop_
_entity_poly.entity_id
_entity_poly.type
_entity_poly.pdbx_seq_one_letter_code
_entity_poly.pdbx_strand_id
1 'polypeptide(L)'
;MTLMDLATHHPGGLPLKVPDDVDNVDKMATWLKTWKPTQPGARSYSNVSIGMLGHITSMSMGMTYESALKTGLLTGLGLSNTWITVPN
;
A
#
# COMPACT_ATOMS: atom_id res chain seq x y z
N MET A 1 9.04 11.12 -6.20
CA MET A 1 8.47 10.06 -5.36
C MET A 1 9.13 8.74 -5.73
N THR A 2 9.79 8.12 -4.76
CA THR A 2 10.46 6.81 -4.86
C THR A 2 9.67 5.75 -4.08
N LEU A 3 10.03 4.47 -4.23
CA LEU A 3 9.48 3.42 -3.36
C LEU A 3 9.84 3.62 -1.88
N MET A 4 11.01 4.19 -1.60
CA MET A 4 11.44 4.50 -0.24
C MET A 4 10.60 5.63 0.37
N ASP A 5 10.21 6.63 -0.42
CA ASP A 5 9.31 7.70 0.03
C ASP A 5 7.96 7.11 0.48
N LEU A 6 7.44 6.13 -0.27
CA LEU A 6 6.20 5.42 0.08
C LEU A 6 6.34 4.61 1.36
N ALA A 7 7.45 3.89 1.51
CA ALA A 7 7.76 3.06 2.68
C ALA A 7 7.90 3.87 3.97
N THR A 8 8.46 5.08 3.87
CA THR A 8 8.80 5.92 5.02
C THR A 8 7.74 6.97 5.34
N HIS A 9 6.63 6.96 4.60
CA HIS A 9 5.57 7.98 4.66
C HIS A 9 6.09 9.40 4.40
N HIS A 10 7.01 9.52 3.44
CA HIS A 10 7.61 10.76 2.99
C HIS A 10 7.20 11.16 1.54
N PRO A 11 5.98 10.88 1.03
CA PRO A 11 5.60 11.30 -0.32
C PRO A 11 5.31 12.81 -0.41
N GLY A 12 5.24 13.52 0.72
CA GLY A 12 4.99 14.95 0.79
C GLY A 12 3.54 15.34 1.04
N GLY A 13 2.92 14.73 2.06
CA GLY A 13 1.56 15.07 2.50
C GLY A 13 0.45 14.17 1.95
N LEU A 14 0.72 12.89 1.66
CA LEU A 14 -0.36 11.93 1.44
C LEU A 14 -1.23 11.84 2.71
N PRO A 15 -2.57 11.73 2.56
CA PRO A 15 -3.49 11.73 3.69
C PRO A 15 -3.35 10.45 4.53
N LEU A 16 -3.79 10.55 5.79
CA LEU A 16 -3.82 9.42 6.73
C LEU A 16 -4.65 8.25 6.18
N LYS A 17 -5.80 8.55 5.58
CA LYS A 17 -6.79 7.57 5.08
C LYS A 17 -7.00 7.74 3.58
N VAL A 18 -7.54 6.70 2.96
CA VAL A 18 -8.09 6.76 1.61
C VAL A 18 -9.27 7.75 1.61
N PRO A 19 -9.42 8.61 0.58
CA PRO A 19 -10.58 9.49 0.44
C PRO A 19 -11.90 8.70 0.43
N ASP A 20 -12.97 9.29 0.97
CA ASP A 20 -14.24 8.59 1.17
C ASP A 20 -14.91 8.13 -0.14
N ASP A 21 -14.65 8.82 -1.26
CA ASP A 21 -15.18 8.51 -2.58
C ASP A 21 -14.39 7.43 -3.33
N VAL A 22 -13.24 7.02 -2.78
CA VAL A 22 -12.34 6.01 -3.34
C VAL A 22 -12.57 4.66 -2.67
N ASP A 23 -13.36 3.81 -3.32
CA ASP A 23 -13.79 2.51 -2.81
C ASP A 23 -13.18 1.31 -3.55
N ASN A 24 -12.37 1.56 -4.57
CA ASN A 24 -11.74 0.51 -5.37
C ASN A 24 -10.40 0.97 -5.97
N VAL A 25 -9.64 0.01 -6.52
CA VAL A 25 -8.30 0.25 -7.04
C VAL A 25 -8.28 1.19 -8.24
N ASP A 26 -9.29 1.14 -9.12
CA ASP A 26 -9.34 2.01 -10.31
C ASP A 26 -9.59 3.47 -9.94
N LYS A 27 -10.50 3.72 -8.98
CA LYS A 27 -10.70 5.04 -8.39
C LYS A 27 -9.44 5.51 -7.66
N MET A 28 -8.77 4.62 -6.93
CA MET A 28 -7.52 4.95 -6.23
C MET A 28 -6.42 5.37 -7.20
N ALA A 29 -6.24 4.62 -8.28
CA ALA A 29 -5.28 4.94 -9.34
C ALA A 29 -5.61 6.28 -10.01
N THR A 30 -6.89 6.55 -10.24
CA THR A 30 -7.37 7.82 -10.82
C THR A 30 -7.08 9.00 -9.88
N TRP A 31 -7.41 8.86 -8.60
CA TRP A 31 -7.14 9.87 -7.58
C TRP A 31 -5.62 10.14 -7.44
N LEU A 32 -4.80 9.10 -7.34
CA LEU A 32 -3.34 9.21 -7.23
C LEU A 32 -2.70 9.92 -8.44
N LYS A 33 -3.23 9.75 -9.66
CA LYS A 33 -2.75 10.46 -10.87
C LYS A 33 -2.95 11.96 -10.80
N THR A 34 -3.99 12.42 -10.09
CA THR A 34 -4.30 13.85 -9.95
C THR A 34 -3.71 14.48 -8.70
N TRP A 35 -3.33 13.65 -7.72
CA TRP A 35 -2.75 14.10 -6.46
C TRP A 35 -1.40 14.79 -6.68
N LYS A 36 -1.17 15.86 -5.92
CA LYS A 36 0.11 16.59 -5.87
C LYS A 36 0.52 16.77 -4.41
N PRO A 37 1.83 16.72 -4.11
CA PRO A 37 2.32 16.91 -2.75
C PRO A 37 1.97 18.31 -2.24
N THR A 38 1.33 18.39 -1.09
CA THR A 38 1.00 19.64 -0.39
C THR A 38 2.15 20.11 0.51
N GLN A 39 3.00 19.18 0.93
CA GLN A 39 4.17 19.43 1.78
C GLN A 39 5.39 18.65 1.26
N PRO A 40 5.98 19.02 0.11
CA PRO A 40 7.13 18.31 -0.45
C PRO A 40 8.27 18.16 0.57
N GLY A 41 8.81 16.95 0.72
CA GLY A 41 9.89 16.70 1.68
C GLY A 41 9.44 16.58 3.16
N ALA A 42 8.13 16.56 3.43
CA ALA A 42 7.62 16.27 4.76
C ALA A 42 7.27 14.79 4.93
N ARG A 43 7.56 14.26 6.13
CA ARG A 43 7.07 12.95 6.58
C ARG A 43 5.74 13.09 7.31
N SER A 44 4.72 12.36 6.87
CA SER A 44 3.40 12.28 7.50
C SER A 44 2.84 10.86 7.38
N TYR A 45 2.53 10.20 8.49
CA TYR A 45 2.01 8.82 8.46
C TYR A 45 0.75 8.71 7.59
N SER A 46 0.72 7.69 6.72
CA SER A 46 -0.30 7.55 5.69
C SER A 46 -0.53 6.09 5.34
N ASN A 47 -1.77 5.61 5.52
CA ASN A 47 -2.20 4.28 5.06
C ASN A 47 -2.13 4.18 3.54
N VAL A 48 -2.41 5.29 2.85
CA VAL A 48 -2.30 5.40 1.40
C VAL A 48 -0.87 5.16 0.93
N SER A 49 0.10 5.80 1.58
CA SER A 49 1.53 5.68 1.23
C SER A 49 2.03 4.24 1.30
N ILE A 50 1.86 3.58 2.46
CA ILE A 50 2.35 2.22 2.65
C ILE A 50 1.49 1.19 1.91
N GLY A 51 0.19 1.44 1.76
CA GLY A 51 -0.71 0.61 0.96
C GLY A 51 -0.33 0.61 -0.52
N MET A 52 0.03 1.77 -1.07
CA MET A 52 0.51 1.88 -2.46
C MET A 52 1.81 1.10 -2.67
N LEU A 53 2.74 1.15 -1.70
CA LEU A 53 3.93 0.29 -1.75
C LEU A 53 3.56 -1.19 -1.79
N GLY A 54 2.64 -1.65 -0.92
CA GLY A 54 2.17 -3.03 -0.91
C GLY A 54 1.55 -3.46 -2.25
N HIS A 55 0.76 -2.58 -2.87
CA HIS A 55 0.18 -2.83 -4.18
C HIS A 55 1.23 -2.93 -5.30
N ILE A 56 2.22 -2.03 -5.32
CA ILE A 56 3.33 -2.10 -6.28
C ILE A 56 4.14 -3.38 -6.11
N THR A 57 4.41 -3.77 -4.86
CA THR A 57 5.11 -5.04 -4.56
C THR A 57 4.34 -6.23 -5.13
N SER A 58 3.03 -6.32 -4.91
CA SER A 58 2.23 -7.44 -5.43
C SER A 58 2.22 -7.48 -6.95
N MET A 59 2.11 -6.30 -7.61
CA MET A 59 2.23 -6.19 -9.07
C MET A 59 3.60 -6.69 -9.58
N SER A 60 4.69 -6.30 -8.92
CA SER A 60 6.04 -6.73 -9.31
C SER A 60 6.25 -8.24 -9.19
N MET A 61 5.52 -8.89 -8.26
CA MET A 61 5.55 -10.34 -8.06
C MET A 61 4.56 -11.09 -8.97
N GLY A 62 3.70 -10.39 -9.72
CA GLY A 62 2.63 -11.03 -10.51
C GLY A 62 1.60 -11.75 -9.65
N MET A 63 1.39 -11.32 -8.40
CA MET A 63 0.51 -11.94 -7.42
C MET A 63 -0.47 -10.92 -6.84
N THR A 64 -1.53 -11.41 -6.20
CA THR A 64 -2.30 -10.56 -5.28
C THR A 64 -1.43 -10.24 -4.04
N TYR A 65 -1.73 -9.15 -3.33
CA TYR A 65 -1.01 -8.83 -2.10
C TYR A 65 -1.13 -9.95 -1.06
N GLU A 66 -2.31 -10.55 -0.93
CA GLU A 66 -2.52 -11.67 -0.01
C GLU A 66 -1.70 -12.91 -0.37
N SER A 67 -1.63 -13.26 -1.66
CA SER A 67 -0.78 -14.37 -2.11
C SER A 67 0.70 -14.06 -1.88
N ALA A 68 1.16 -12.84 -2.20
CA ALA A 68 2.54 -12.42 -1.98
C ALA A 68 2.94 -12.44 -0.49
N LEU A 69 2.07 -11.93 0.40
CA LEU A 69 2.29 -11.96 1.85
C LEU A 69 2.41 -13.41 2.34
N LYS A 70 1.48 -14.28 1.91
CA LYS A 70 1.45 -15.67 2.34
C LYS A 70 2.70 -16.43 1.89
N THR A 71 2.99 -16.43 0.59
CA THR A 71 4.07 -17.23 0.01
C THR A 71 5.45 -16.66 0.31
N GLY A 72 5.59 -15.34 0.27
CA GLY A 72 6.87 -14.66 0.40
C GLY A 72 7.30 -14.39 1.84
N LEU A 73 6.37 -14.37 2.80
CA LEU A 73 6.68 -14.00 4.18
C LEU A 73 6.12 -14.99 5.21
N LEU A 74 4.79 -15.17 5.26
CA LEU A 74 4.16 -15.93 6.34
C LEU A 74 4.62 -17.40 6.37
N THR A 75 4.71 -18.05 5.21
CA THR A 75 5.21 -19.43 5.11
C THR A 75 6.67 -19.53 5.58
N GLY A 76 7.53 -18.60 5.17
CA GLY A 76 8.95 -18.59 5.57
C GLY A 76 9.16 -18.35 7.07
N LEU A 77 8.24 -17.64 7.72
CA LEU A 77 8.23 -17.40 9.16
C LEU A 77 7.50 -18.49 9.97
N GLY A 78 6.94 -19.52 9.32
CA GLY A 78 6.17 -20.57 10.00
C GLY A 78 4.82 -20.08 10.55
N LEU A 79 4.29 -18.96 10.07
CA LEU A 79 3.04 -18.36 10.51
C LEU A 79 1.85 -19.01 9.80
N SER A 80 1.46 -20.20 10.27
CA SER A 80 0.33 -20.97 9.70
C SER A 80 -1.05 -20.51 10.16
N ASN A 81 -1.12 -19.68 11.21
CA ASN A 81 -2.37 -19.15 11.79
C ASN A 81 -2.42 -17.62 11.71
N THR A 82 -2.21 -17.06 10.52
CA THR A 82 -2.20 -15.62 10.26
C THR A 82 -2.78 -15.36 8.88
N TRP A 83 -3.77 -14.46 8.77
CA TRP A 83 -4.56 -14.29 7.56
C TRP A 83 -4.89 -12.81 7.29
N ILE A 84 -5.07 -12.48 6.01
CA ILE A 84 -5.82 -11.29 5.59
C ILE A 84 -7.30 -11.65 5.54
N THR A 85 -7.65 -12.69 4.77
CA THR A 85 -9.00 -13.25 4.72
C THR A 85 -9.06 -14.50 5.59
N VAL A 86 -9.78 -14.43 6.72
CA VAL A 86 -9.90 -15.56 7.65
C VAL A 86 -10.70 -16.71 7.00
N PRO A 87 -10.18 -17.94 6.96
CA PRO A 87 -10.89 -19.09 6.42
C PRO A 87 -12.06 -19.52 7.34
N ASN A 88 -13.08 -20.14 6.76
CA ASN A 88 -14.18 -20.78 7.50
C ASN A 88 -13.74 -22.06 8.22
#